data_AF-A0A7S0UT01-F1
#
_entry.id   AF-A0A7S0UT01-F1
#
_cell.length_a   1.000
_cell.length_b   1.000
_cell.length_c   1.000
_cell.angle_alpha   90.00
_cell.angle_beta   90.00
_cell.angle_gamma   90.00
#
_symmetry.space_group_name_H-M   'P 1'
#
loop_
_entity.id
_entity.type
_entity.pdbx_description
1 polymer ?
#
loop_
_entity_poly.entity_id
_entity_poly.type
_entity_poly.pdbx_seq_one_letter_code
_entity_poly.pdbx_strand_id
1 'polypeptide(L)'
;PSPPPSPSPPAPAIVRSSATSIHLLMLRSYEHMGQVEVTCHNCTCKPTIFNTHYPELHESQLHAYKLNGVSFHSDCRIRLTVLTSTSSQEHKIRISGVVIDDVTPKGESYTRFTDIGAWGFLGGEDDRKLKDKEKVVMGRRRMKDTRG
;
A
#
# COMPACT_ATOMS: atom_id res chain seq x y z
N PRO A 1 -18.88 -59.86 -2.70
CA PRO A 1 -17.71 -58.95 -2.69
C PRO A 1 -18.16 -57.49 -2.57
N SER A 2 -17.88 -56.87 -1.43
CA SER A 2 -18.17 -55.46 -1.19
C SER A 2 -17.29 -54.57 -2.07
N PRO A 3 -17.82 -53.49 -2.66
CA PRO A 3 -17.00 -52.56 -3.43
C PRO A 3 -15.96 -51.88 -2.52
N PRO A 4 -14.75 -51.59 -3.04
CA PRO A 4 -13.73 -50.89 -2.28
C PRO A 4 -14.21 -49.49 -1.90
N PRO A 5 -13.86 -48.98 -0.70
CA PRO A 5 -14.25 -47.65 -0.27
C PRO A 5 -13.65 -46.60 -1.23
N SER A 6 -14.49 -45.65 -1.67
CA SER A 6 -14.04 -44.52 -2.48
C SER A 6 -12.94 -43.73 -1.75
N PRO A 7 -11.89 -43.28 -2.46
CA PRO A 7 -10.86 -42.44 -1.88
C PRO A 7 -11.50 -41.14 -1.36
N SER A 8 -11.22 -40.81 -0.10
CA SER A 8 -11.64 -39.55 0.50
C SER A 8 -11.02 -38.37 -0.26
N PRO A 9 -11.76 -37.27 -0.47
CA PRO A 9 -11.22 -36.10 -1.12
C PRO A 9 -10.01 -35.57 -0.32
N PRO A 10 -8.94 -35.12 -1.00
CA PRO A 10 -7.77 -34.58 -0.31
C PRO A 10 -8.21 -33.40 0.57
N ALA A 11 -7.75 -33.40 1.82
CA ALA A 11 -7.99 -32.30 2.74
C ALA A 11 -7.57 -30.98 2.06
N PRO A 12 -8.37 -29.90 2.18
CA PRO A 12 -8.01 -28.62 1.59
C PRO A 12 -6.63 -28.22 2.12
N ALA A 13 -5.69 -28.00 1.21
CA ALA A 13 -4.38 -27.47 1.57
C ALA A 13 -4.61 -26.18 2.36
N ILE A 14 -4.12 -26.14 3.60
CA ILE A 14 -4.16 -24.94 4.43
C ILE A 14 -3.28 -23.91 3.73
N VAL A 15 -3.89 -23.06 2.91
CA VAL A 15 -3.24 -21.88 2.35
C VAL A 15 -3.01 -20.95 3.52
N ARG A 16 -1.85 -21.07 4.16
CA ARG A 16 -1.40 -20.11 5.18
C ARG A 16 -1.34 -18.75 4.49
N SER A 17 -2.26 -17.87 4.87
CA SER A 17 -2.30 -16.47 4.45
C SER A 17 -0.94 -15.85 4.76
N SER A 18 -0.15 -15.54 3.74
CA SER A 18 1.05 -14.74 3.89
C SER A 18 0.61 -13.36 4.37
N ALA A 19 0.99 -13.01 5.60
CA ALA A 19 0.71 -11.69 6.13
C ALA A 19 1.66 -10.70 5.43
N THR A 20 1.08 -9.82 4.60
CA THR A 20 1.81 -8.71 4.00
C THR A 20 1.43 -7.43 4.74
N SER A 21 2.41 -6.76 5.36
CA SER A 21 2.23 -5.41 5.91
C SER A 21 2.79 -4.40 4.93
N ILE A 22 2.03 -3.34 4.65
CA ILE A 22 2.47 -2.25 3.78
C ILE A 22 2.46 -0.96 4.60
N HIS A 23 3.59 -0.26 4.57
CA HIS A 23 3.75 1.05 5.20
C HIS A 23 4.02 2.12 4.13
N LEU A 24 3.22 3.17 4.12
CA LEU A 24 3.43 4.34 3.26
C LEU A 24 4.21 5.39 4.05
N LEU A 25 5.39 5.78 3.56
CA LEU A 25 6.16 6.87 4.15
C LEU A 25 5.71 8.19 3.53
N MET A 26 4.97 9.00 4.28
CA MET A 26 4.42 10.28 3.81
C MET A 26 4.89 11.41 4.72
N LEU A 27 5.17 12.58 4.13
CA LEU A 27 5.47 13.78 4.91
C LEU A 27 4.21 14.19 5.68
N ARG A 28 4.35 14.43 6.98
CA ARG A 28 3.39 15.15 7.80
C ARG A 28 3.95 16.55 8.05
N SER A 29 3.16 17.59 7.84
CA SER A 29 3.60 18.97 8.04
C SER A 29 2.47 19.82 8.62
N TYR A 30 2.85 20.89 9.31
CA TYR A 30 1.95 21.85 9.93
C TYR A 30 1.34 22.84 8.93
N GLU A 31 1.85 22.91 7.70
CA GLU A 31 1.39 23.84 6.67
C GLU A 31 1.13 23.13 5.34
N HIS A 32 0.13 23.61 4.61
CA HIS A 32 -0.19 23.29 3.22
C HIS A 32 -0.56 21.83 2.88
N MET A 33 -0.57 20.92 3.84
CA MET A 33 -0.81 19.49 3.58
C MET A 33 -2.28 19.12 3.45
N GLY A 34 -2.58 18.12 2.61
CA GLY A 34 -3.92 17.62 2.35
C GLY A 34 -4.27 16.29 3.02
N GLN A 35 -5.41 15.74 2.58
CA GLN A 35 -5.81 14.37 2.88
C GLN A 35 -5.63 13.49 1.64
N VAL A 36 -5.30 12.22 1.84
CA VAL A 36 -5.19 11.22 0.78
C VAL A 36 -6.00 9.98 1.15
N GLU A 37 -6.85 9.53 0.24
CA GLU A 37 -7.51 8.24 0.32
C GLU A 37 -6.63 7.17 -0.33
N VAL A 38 -6.50 6.03 0.35
CA VAL A 38 -5.78 4.87 -0.14
C VAL A 38 -6.75 3.72 -0.36
N THR A 39 -6.75 3.19 -1.57
CA THR A 39 -7.55 2.03 -1.99
C THR A 39 -6.67 0.98 -2.68
N CYS A 40 -7.18 -0.24 -2.80
CA CYS A 40 -6.46 -1.36 -3.43
C CYS A 40 -7.23 -1.90 -4.64
N HIS A 41 -6.49 -2.27 -5.67
CA HIS A 41 -6.98 -2.94 -6.87
C HIS A 41 -6.28 -4.29 -7.03
N ASN A 42 -7.02 -5.33 -7.43
CA ASN A 42 -6.58 -6.72 -7.54
C ASN A 42 -6.11 -7.37 -6.22
N CYS A 43 -6.21 -6.68 -5.10
CA CYS A 43 -6.01 -7.16 -3.74
C CYS A 43 -7.05 -6.48 -2.84
N THR A 44 -7.26 -7.03 -1.66
CA THR A 44 -8.18 -6.46 -0.66
C THR A 44 -7.38 -5.61 0.30
N CYS A 45 -7.84 -4.41 0.62
CA CYS A 45 -7.42 -3.66 1.80
C CYS A 45 -8.58 -2.79 2.27
N LYS A 46 -8.54 -2.35 3.53
CA LYS A 46 -9.55 -1.41 4.03
C LYS A 46 -9.27 -0.02 3.45
N PRO A 47 -10.21 0.60 2.72
CA PRO A 47 -10.06 2.00 2.29
C PRO A 47 -9.75 2.88 3.50
N THR A 48 -8.68 3.65 3.42
CA THR A 48 -8.17 4.43 4.55
C THR A 48 -7.84 5.84 4.10
N ILE A 49 -8.31 6.83 4.85
CA ILE A 49 -7.97 8.23 4.63
C ILE A 49 -6.86 8.61 5.60
N PHE A 50 -5.78 9.16 5.06
CA PHE A 50 -4.68 9.71 5.85
C PHE A 50 -4.70 11.23 5.78
N ASN A 51 -4.82 11.87 6.95
CA ASN A 51 -4.57 13.29 7.07
C ASN A 51 -3.07 13.52 7.30
N THR A 52 -2.46 14.29 6.40
CA THR A 52 -1.03 14.61 6.48
C THR A 52 -0.76 16.02 7.03
N HIS A 53 -1.83 16.77 7.34
CA HIS A 53 -1.75 18.03 8.04
C HIS A 53 -1.70 17.82 9.56
N TYR A 54 -0.67 18.38 10.20
CA TYR A 54 -0.47 18.24 11.65
C TYR A 54 -0.02 19.56 12.30
N PRO A 55 -0.96 20.44 12.64
CA PRO A 55 -0.64 21.79 13.10
C PRO A 55 0.02 21.83 14.48
N GLU A 56 -0.13 20.78 15.30
CA GLU A 56 0.28 20.76 16.71
C GLU A 56 1.80 20.80 16.93
N LEU A 57 2.62 20.23 16.03
CA LEU A 57 4.08 20.11 16.24
C LEU A 57 4.89 21.23 15.60
N HIS A 58 4.29 22.10 14.78
CA HIS A 58 5.00 23.17 14.05
C HIS A 58 6.27 22.70 13.30
N GLU A 59 6.31 21.42 12.90
CA GLU A 59 7.45 20.83 12.20
C GLU A 59 7.00 19.89 11.08
N SER A 60 7.92 19.59 10.16
CA SER A 60 7.68 18.66 9.06
C SER A 60 8.48 17.38 9.27
N GLN A 61 7.79 16.24 9.34
CA GLN A 61 8.42 14.93 9.62
C GLN A 61 7.88 13.84 8.71
N LEU A 62 8.73 12.86 8.40
CA LEU A 62 8.32 11.68 7.65
C LEU A 62 7.59 10.71 8.59
N HIS A 63 6.38 10.31 8.22
CA HIS A 63 5.55 9.41 9.01
C HIS A 63 5.22 8.13 8.25
N ALA A 64 5.25 7.00 8.95
CA ALA A 64 4.96 5.68 8.38
C ALA A 64 3.50 5.28 8.67
N TYR A 65 2.67 5.28 7.63
CA TYR A 65 1.25 4.92 7.73
C TYR A 65 1.05 3.46 7.34
N LYS A 66 0.53 2.64 8.27
CA LYS A 66 0.27 1.22 8.02
C LYS A 66 -1.08 1.02 7.30
N LEU A 67 -1.05 0.26 6.21
CA LEU A 67 -2.25 -0.26 5.56
C LEU A 67 -2.68 -1.57 6.22
N ASN A 68 -3.93 -1.64 6.66
CA ASN A 68 -4.47 -2.79 7.35
C ASN A 68 -5.25 -3.71 6.41
N GLY A 69 -5.12 -5.02 6.64
CA GLY A 69 -5.89 -6.04 5.93
C GLY A 69 -5.53 -6.18 4.45
N VAL A 70 -4.28 -5.89 4.08
CA VAL A 70 -3.82 -6.07 2.69
C VAL A 70 -3.69 -7.57 2.40
N SER A 71 -4.40 -8.07 1.39
CA SER A 71 -4.21 -9.44 0.92
C SER A 71 -3.10 -9.54 -0.11
N PHE A 72 -2.44 -10.70 -0.13
CA PHE A 72 -1.39 -10.97 -1.08
C PHE A 72 -1.96 -11.21 -2.49
N HIS A 73 -1.46 -10.47 -3.48
CA HIS A 73 -1.73 -10.70 -4.90
C HIS A 73 -0.53 -10.29 -5.75
N SER A 74 -0.23 -11.01 -6.83
CA SER A 74 0.93 -10.78 -7.69
C SER A 74 0.88 -9.46 -8.48
N ASP A 75 -0.33 -8.94 -8.71
CA ASP A 75 -0.60 -7.64 -9.34
C ASP A 75 -1.40 -6.74 -8.38
N CYS A 76 -1.11 -6.79 -7.08
CA CYS A 76 -1.72 -5.87 -6.12
C CYS A 76 -1.28 -4.42 -6.43
N ARG A 77 -2.25 -3.53 -6.61
CA ARG A 77 -2.04 -2.12 -6.94
C ARG A 77 -2.66 -1.24 -5.88
N ILE A 78 -1.85 -0.37 -5.29
CA ILE A 78 -2.32 0.63 -4.34
C ILE A 78 -2.59 1.92 -5.10
N ARG A 79 -3.80 2.44 -5.00
CA ARG A 79 -4.20 3.72 -5.56
C ARG A 79 -4.27 4.74 -4.44
N LEU A 80 -3.67 5.91 -4.69
CA LEU A 80 -3.72 7.06 -3.80
C LEU A 80 -4.49 8.19 -4.48
N THR A 81 -5.52 8.70 -3.85
CA THR A 81 -6.38 9.77 -4.35
C THR A 81 -6.29 10.97 -3.41
N VAL A 82 -5.73 12.08 -3.88
CA VAL A 82 -5.72 13.33 -3.11
C VAL A 82 -7.14 13.87 -3.01
N LEU A 83 -7.61 14.10 -1.80
CA LEU A 83 -8.96 14.56 -1.54
C LEU A 83 -9.05 16.09 -1.59
N THR A 84 -10.19 16.58 -2.08
CA THR A 84 -10.55 18.01 -2.04
C THR A 84 -10.97 18.45 -0.64
N SER A 85 -11.23 17.53 0.29
CA SER A 85 -11.34 17.85 1.71
C SER A 85 -9.95 17.97 2.32
N THR A 86 -9.70 19.07 3.04
CA THR A 86 -8.43 19.30 3.73
C THR A 86 -8.70 19.95 5.09
N SER A 87 -7.80 19.74 6.05
CA SER A 87 -7.78 20.54 7.28
C SER A 87 -6.78 21.69 7.22
N SER A 88 -6.08 21.86 6.09
CA SER A 88 -5.26 23.05 5.79
C SER A 88 -5.96 23.90 4.73
N GLN A 89 -5.31 24.93 4.18
CA GLN A 89 -5.84 25.69 3.04
C GLN A 89 -5.48 25.06 1.69
N GLU A 90 -4.71 23.97 1.68
CA GLU A 90 -4.17 23.34 0.47
C GLU A 90 -4.29 21.81 0.51
N HIS A 91 -3.89 21.16 -0.60
CA HIS A 91 -4.08 19.72 -0.83
C HIS A 91 -2.76 18.99 -1.08
N LYS A 92 -1.62 19.53 -0.64
CA LYS A 92 -0.32 18.96 -0.95
C LYS A 92 -0.13 17.61 -0.25
N ILE A 93 0.31 16.61 -0.99
CA ILE A 93 0.77 15.32 -0.44
C ILE A 93 2.19 15.04 -0.94
N ARG A 94 3.08 14.63 -0.03
CA ARG A 94 4.43 14.15 -0.36
C ARG A 94 4.63 12.74 0.15
N ILE A 95 4.89 11.82 -0.77
CA ILE A 95 5.18 10.41 -0.49
C ILE A 95 6.68 10.21 -0.73
N SER A 96 7.39 9.72 0.28
CA SER A 96 8.84 9.46 0.17
C SER A 96 9.13 8.01 -0.20
N GLY A 97 8.27 7.07 0.19
CA GLY A 97 8.50 5.67 -0.15
C GLY A 97 7.41 4.74 0.34
N VAL A 98 7.58 3.46 0.02
CA VAL A 98 6.72 2.37 0.47
C VAL A 98 7.60 1.26 1.03
N VAL A 99 7.25 0.79 2.22
CA VAL A 99 7.84 -0.41 2.83
C VAL A 99 6.83 -1.54 2.71
N ILE A 100 7.28 -2.68 2.21
CA ILE A 100 6.49 -3.91 2.11
C ILE A 100 7.20 -4.97 2.92
N ASP A 101 6.55 -5.43 3.99
CA ASP A 101 7.00 -6.57 4.79
C ASP A 101 6.17 -7.79 4.38
N ASP A 102 6.82 -8.78 3.78
CA ASP A 102 6.19 -10.03 3.35
C ASP A 102 6.72 -11.19 4.20
N VAL A 103 5.81 -11.97 4.81
CA VAL A 103 6.14 -13.21 5.50
C VAL A 103 5.73 -14.37 4.61
N THR A 104 6.72 -15.11 4.12
CA THR A 104 6.48 -16.29 3.31
C THR A 104 5.83 -17.41 4.14
N PRO A 105 5.15 -18.38 3.50
CA PRO A 105 4.59 -19.55 4.20
C PRO A 105 5.63 -20.38 4.97
N LYS A 106 6.91 -20.25 4.60
CA LYS A 106 8.04 -20.90 5.28
C LYS A 106 8.53 -20.13 6.53
N GLY A 107 7.93 -18.99 6.85
CA GLY A 107 8.31 -18.14 7.97
C GLY A 107 9.49 -17.20 7.67
N GLU A 108 9.96 -17.15 6.43
CA GLU A 108 11.01 -16.19 6.03
C GLU A 108 10.35 -14.82 5.83
N SER A 109 10.93 -13.80 6.45
CA SER A 109 10.49 -12.41 6.34
C SER A 109 11.37 -11.65 5.35
N TYR A 110 10.76 -10.84 4.49
CA TYR A 110 11.45 -9.99 3.53
C TYR A 110 10.86 -8.57 3.60
N THR A 111 11.72 -7.59 3.86
CA THR A 111 11.36 -6.18 3.78
C THR A 111 11.86 -5.60 2.47
N ARG A 112 10.95 -5.05 1.68
CA ARG A 112 11.28 -4.31 0.46
C ARG A 112 11.00 -2.83 0.69
N PHE A 113 12.04 -2.03 0.56
CA PHE A 113 11.91 -0.58 0.45
C PHE A 113 11.85 -0.18 -1.02
N THR A 114 10.86 0.64 -1.37
CA THR A 114 10.82 1.33 -2.66
C THR A 114 10.90 2.81 -2.37
N ASP A 115 12.06 3.40 -2.63
CA ASP A 115 12.20 4.84 -2.73
C ASP A 115 11.42 5.29 -3.96
N ILE A 116 10.43 6.17 -3.76
CA ILE A 116 9.68 6.73 -4.89
C ILE A 116 10.47 7.91 -5.52
N GLY A 117 11.66 8.22 -4.98
CA GLY A 117 12.72 8.97 -5.62
C GLY A 117 12.25 10.31 -6.16
N ALA A 118 12.26 11.35 -5.33
CA ALA A 118 12.30 12.74 -5.77
C ALA A 118 11.31 13.19 -6.89
N TRP A 119 10.00 12.89 -6.84
CA TRP A 119 9.04 13.50 -7.80
C TRP A 119 7.64 13.82 -7.26
N GLY A 120 7.37 15.13 -7.15
CA GLY A 120 6.06 15.75 -7.35
C GLY A 120 5.18 15.85 -6.11
N PHE A 121 5.10 17.05 -5.54
CA PHE A 121 3.93 17.47 -4.76
C PHE A 121 2.66 17.14 -5.57
N LEU A 122 1.81 16.28 -5.03
CA LEU A 122 0.46 16.11 -5.59
C LEU A 122 -0.39 17.24 -5.01
N GLY A 123 -0.78 18.22 -5.84
CA GLY A 123 -1.70 19.31 -5.46
C GLY A 123 -1.04 20.68 -5.20
N GLY A 124 -0.45 21.30 -6.22
CA GLY A 124 -0.03 22.71 -6.17
C GLY A 124 -1.13 23.68 -6.63
N GLU A 125 -1.01 24.95 -6.24
CA GLU A 125 -2.01 26.05 -6.36
C GLU A 125 -2.52 26.35 -7.79
N ASP A 126 -1.90 25.79 -8.84
CA ASP A 126 -2.29 25.98 -10.25
C ASP A 126 -2.98 24.76 -10.90
N ASP A 127 -3.32 23.70 -10.15
CA ASP A 127 -3.91 22.48 -10.72
C ASP A 127 -5.45 22.51 -10.76
N ARG A 128 -6.05 23.39 -11.59
CA ARG A 128 -7.47 23.25 -12.03
C ARG A 128 -7.73 22.00 -12.89
N LYS A 129 -6.73 21.12 -13.03
CA LYS A 129 -6.77 19.82 -13.72
C LYS A 129 -6.42 18.65 -12.79
N LEU A 130 -6.91 18.66 -11.56
CA LEU A 130 -6.91 17.48 -10.68
C LEU A 130 -7.96 16.44 -11.16
N LYS A 131 -7.82 15.95 -12.39
CA LYS A 131 -8.53 14.74 -12.83
C LYS A 131 -7.58 13.57 -12.66
N ASP A 132 -7.85 12.75 -11.65
CA ASP A 132 -7.32 11.39 -11.47
C ASP A 132 -5.84 11.19 -11.84
N LYS A 133 -4.92 11.71 -11.02
CA LYS A 133 -3.53 11.25 -11.07
C LYS A 133 -3.43 9.88 -10.37
N GLU A 134 -3.90 8.84 -11.06
CA GLU A 134 -3.74 7.45 -10.63
C GLU A 134 -2.25 7.06 -10.73
N LYS A 135 -1.60 6.76 -9.61
CA LYS A 135 -0.25 6.19 -9.59
C LYS A 135 -0.31 4.79 -9.00
N VAL A 136 0.11 3.81 -9.80
CA VAL A 136 0.16 2.40 -9.45
C VAL A 136 1.55 2.04 -8.94
N VAL A 137 1.66 1.63 -7.68
CA VAL A 137 2.90 1.03 -7.14
C VAL A 137 2.90 -0.47 -7.43
N MET A 138 3.75 -0.93 -8.37
CA MET A 138 3.86 -2.34 -8.76
C MET A 138 4.93 -3.08 -7.95
N GLY A 139 4.53 -4.02 -7.10
CA GLY A 139 5.44 -4.96 -6.43
C GLY A 139 5.90 -6.10 -7.35
N ARG A 140 6.82 -5.86 -8.31
CA ARG A 140 7.36 -6.96 -9.13
C ARG A 140 8.22 -7.92 -8.29
N ARG A 141 7.80 -9.17 -8.10
CA ARG A 141 8.68 -10.28 -7.68
C ARG A 141 9.65 -10.60 -8.83
N ARG A 142 10.96 -10.62 -8.58
CA ARG A 142 11.90 -11.38 -9.42
C ARG A 142 11.74 -12.84 -9.03
N MET A 143 11.03 -13.63 -9.84
CA MET A 143 11.14 -15.09 -9.80
C MET A 143 12.58 -15.45 -10.15
N LYS A 144 13.33 -16.03 -9.20
CA LYS A 144 14.57 -16.74 -9.52
C LYS A 144 14.14 -18.08 -10.13
N ASP A 145 14.45 -18.24 -11.42
CA ASP A 145 14.27 -19.49 -12.17
C ASP A 145 15.29 -20.51 -11.65
N THR A 146 14.92 -21.32 -10.65
CA THR A 146 15.70 -22.50 -10.25
C THR A 146 15.35 -23.63 -11.20
N ARG A 147 16.06 -23.71 -12.32
CA ARG A 147 16.26 -24.97 -13.06
C ARG A 147 17.51 -25.65 -12.52
N GLY A 148 17.30 -26.77 -11.86
CA GLY A 148 18.29 -27.82 -11.63
C GLY A 148 17.80 -29.08 -12.33
#